data_AF-A0A7C6QG88-F1
#
_entry.id   AF-A0A7C6QG88-F1
#
_cell.length_a   1.000
_cell.length_b   1.000
_cell.length_c   1.000
_cell.angle_alpha   90.00
_cell.angle_beta   90.00
_cell.angle_gamma   90.00
#
_symmetry.space_group_name_H-M   'P 1'
#
loop_
_entity.id
_entity.type
_entity.pdbx_description
1 polymer ?
#
loop_
_entity_poly.entity_id
_entity_poly.type
_entity_poly.pdbx_seq_one_letter_code
_entity_poly.pdbx_strand_id
1 'polypeptide(L)' 'MAKYNLGTSANVVQLKKRLIELDIIDEMKGRIQFLDPMYKHWLATRYFTVR' A
#
# COMPACT_ATOMS: atom_id res chain seq x y z
N MET A 1 9.08 12.31 -3.59
CA MET A 1 7.66 12.38 -3.17
C MET A 1 6.68 12.57 -4.35
N ALA A 2 7.04 13.26 -5.43
CA ALA A 2 6.11 13.54 -6.54
C ALA A 2 5.66 12.31 -7.37
N LYS A 3 6.43 11.21 -7.40
CA LYS A 3 6.16 10.06 -8.29
C LYS A 3 4.83 9.36 -8.02
N TYR A 4 4.33 9.37 -6.79
CA TYR A 4 3.08 8.69 -6.39
C TYR A 4 2.07 9.61 -5.71
N ASN A 5 2.40 10.90 -5.60
CA ASN A 5 1.57 11.94 -5.00
C ASN A 5 0.94 11.56 -3.64
N LEU A 6 1.69 10.82 -2.81
CA LEU A 6 1.23 10.31 -1.52
C LEU A 6 1.12 11.39 -0.43
N GLY A 7 1.33 12.65 -0.80
CA GLY A 7 1.35 13.79 0.12
C GLY A 7 2.59 13.77 1.01
N THR A 8 2.36 13.84 2.32
CA THR A 8 3.40 13.91 3.36
C THR A 8 3.81 12.52 3.87
N SER A 9 4.98 12.45 4.51
CA SER A 9 5.44 11.21 5.17
C SER A 9 4.48 10.71 6.25
N ALA A 10 3.86 11.63 7.00
CA ALA A 10 2.85 11.30 8.02
C ALA A 10 1.62 10.60 7.40
N ASN A 11 1.16 11.07 6.23
CA ASN A 11 0.06 10.46 5.51
C ASN A 11 0.39 9.03 5.07
N VAL A 12 1.62 8.78 4.61
CA VAL A 12 2.08 7.43 4.24
C VAL A 12 2.06 6.48 5.45
N VAL A 13 2.49 6.96 6.63
CA VAL A 13 2.47 6.16 7.86
C VAL A 13 1.05 5.83 8.30
N GLN A 14 0.13 6.80 8.25
CA GLN A 14 -1.27 6.58 8.59
C GLN A 14 -1.94 5.62 7.60
N LEU A 15 -1.67 5.76 6.30
CA LEU A 15 -2.21 4.86 5.28
C LEU A 15 -1.69 3.44 5.48
N LYS A 16 -0.39 3.26 5.77
CA LYS A 16 0.20 1.95 6.09
C LYS A 16 -0.51 1.31 7.28
N LYS A 17 -0.73 2.05 8.37
CA LYS A 17 -1.44 1.54 9.56
C LYS A 17 -2.85 1.07 9.22
N ARG A 18 -3.61 1.87 8.46
CA ARG A 18 -4.95 1.48 8.00
C ARG A 18 -4.97 0.22 7.14
N LEU A 19 -3.98 0.05 6.26
CA LEU A 19 -3.88 -1.16 5.44
C LEU A 19 -3.55 -2.40 6.27
N ILE A 20 -2.83 -2.24 7.39
CA ILE A 20 -2.58 -3.31 8.36
C ILE A 20 -3.85 -3.62 9.17
N GLU A 21 -4.56 -2.59 9.67
CA GLU A 21 -5.82 -2.75 10.42
C GLU A 21 -6.93 -3.43 9.60
N LEU A 22 -6.89 -3.30 8.28
CA LEU A 22 -7.83 -3.94 7.35
C LEU A 22 -7.37 -5.34 6.90
N ASP A 23 -6.27 -5.88 7.45
CA ASP A 23 -5.65 -7.14 7.04
C ASP A 23 -5.34 -7.19 5.53
N ILE A 24 -5.02 -6.05 4.91
CA ILE A 24 -4.66 -5.98 3.48
C ILE A 24 -3.16 -6.23 3.31
N ILE A 25 -2.34 -5.64 4.19
CA ILE A 25 -0.89 -5.84 4.24
C ILE A 25 -0.46 -6.20 5.65
N ASP A 26 0.67 -6.90 5.75
CA ASP A 26 1.34 -7.18 7.02
C ASP A 26 2.78 -6.65 6.98
N GLU A 27 3.33 -6.34 8.15
CA GLU A 27 4.73 -5.98 8.34
C GLU A 27 5.43 -7.05 9.19
N MET A 28 6.11 -7.97 8.51
CA MET A 28 6.93 -8.99 9.18
C MET A 28 8.40 -8.70 8.98
N LYS A 29 9.16 -8.58 10.08
CA LYS A 29 10.62 -8.44 10.07
C LYS A 29 11.11 -7.30 9.14
N GLY A 30 10.39 -6.18 9.13
CA GLY A 30 10.70 -5.01 8.29
C GLY A 30 10.38 -5.19 6.81
N ARG A 31 9.63 -6.22 6.43
CA ARG A 31 9.12 -6.42 5.06
C ARG A 31 7.61 -6.29 5.05
N ILE A 32 7.11 -5.57 4.05
CA ILE A 32 5.68 -5.48 3.78
C ILE A 32 5.28 -6.66 2.90
N GLN A 33 4.23 -7.38 3.32
CA GLN A 33 3.63 -8.48 2.57
C GLN A 33 2.16 -8.17 2.30
N PHE A 34 1.64 -8.57 1.14
CA PHE A 34 0.21 -8.51 0.88
C PHE A 34 -0.45 -9.75 1.49
N LEU A 35 -1.44 -9.54 2.35
CA LEU A 35 -2.34 -10.58 2.82
C LEU A 35 -3.51 -10.75 1.85
N ASP A 36 -3.95 -9.65 1.22
CA ASP A 36 -5.00 -9.66 0.20
C ASP A 36 -4.40 -9.78 -1.22
N PRO A 37 -4.55 -10.94 -1.89
CA PRO A 37 -4.09 -11.14 -3.27
C PRO A 37 -4.91 -10.33 -4.30
N MET A 38 -6.19 -10.03 -4.03
CA MET A 38 -7.00 -9.19 -4.89
C MET A 38 -6.50 -7.75 -4.86
N TYR A 39 -6.20 -7.22 -3.67
CA TYR A 39 -5.64 -5.89 -3.53
C TYR A 39 -4.29 -5.77 -4.25
N LYS A 40 -3.41 -6.79 -4.10
CA LYS A 40 -2.15 -6.87 -4.85
C LYS A 40 -2.37 -6.81 -6.36
N HIS A 41 -3.33 -7.59 -6.87
CA HIS A 41 -3.63 -7.62 -8.29
C HIS A 41 -4.19 -6.29 -8.79
N TRP A 42 -5.16 -5.71 -8.09
CA TRP A 42 -5.73 -4.41 -8.41
C TRP A 42 -4.67 -3.30 -8.41
N LEU A 43 -3.77 -3.29 -7.42
CA LEU A 43 -2.71 -2.30 -7.34
C LEU A 43 -1.78 -2.38 -8.57
N ALA A 44 -1.40 -3.60 -8.97
CA ALA A 44 -0.57 -3.84 -10.16
C ALA A 44 -1.29 -3.44 -11.46
N THR A 45 -2.57 -3.81 -11.61
CA THR A 45 -3.29 -3.70 -12.90
C THR A 45 -4.11 -2.43 -13.07
N ARG A 46 -4.44 -1.71 -12.00
CA ARG A 46 -5.21 -0.46 -12.07
C ARG A 46 -4.40 0.74 -11.64
N TYR A 47 -3.75 0.68 -10.48
CA TYR A 47 -3.03 1.85 -9.98
C TYR A 47 -1.73 2.10 -10.77
N PHE A 48 -0.98 1.04 -11.11
CA PHE A 48 0.27 1.17 -11.87
C PHE A 48 0.12 1.11 -13.40
N THR A 49 -1.00 0.58 -13.91
CA THR A 49 -1.22 0.43 -15.37
C THR A 49 -2.00 1.60 -15.98
N VAL A 50 -2.81 2.34 -15.19
CA VAL A 50 -3.54 3.52 -15.70
C VAL A 50 -2.62 4.74 -15.73
N ARG A 51 -1.54 4.64 -16.52
CA ARG A 51 -0.59 5.71 -16.80
C ARG A 51 -0.26 5.81 -18.28
#